data_AF-A0A1F7N091-F1
#
_entry.id   AF-A0A1F7N091-F1
#
_cell.length_a   1.000
_cell.length_b   1.000
_cell.length_c   1.000
_cell.angle_alpha   90.00
_cell.angle_beta   90.00
_cell.angle_gamma   90.00
#
_symmetry.space_group_name_H-M   'P 1'
#
loop_
_entity.id
_entity.type
_entity.pdbx_description
1 polymer ?
#
loop_
_entity_poly.entity_id
_entity_poly.type
_entity_poly.pdbx_seq_one_letter_code
_entity_poly.pdbx_strand_id
1 'polypeptide(L)'
;MNEPDGVERDYQTYKSLLELWSKENPIKTTKLQVLLAVNALLVSAVNVSGGLTAGKWYVYLAGAVFSFIGMFSIGRTSLFQDVWQIKLAELRARHRDDPRFSILETEDARRRARPMLRTFGAVSSRWYLLFSPLAFALAWLGILVVALAR
;
A
#
# COMPACT_ATOMS: atom_id res chain seq x y z
N MET A 1 -6.36 6.08 -40.35
CA MET A 1 -5.63 4.81 -40.44
C MET A 1 -4.50 4.91 -39.43
N ASN A 2 -4.65 4.31 -38.25
CA ASN A 2 -3.56 4.32 -37.27
C ASN A 2 -2.45 3.42 -37.81
N GLU A 3 -1.25 3.97 -37.97
CA GLU A 3 -0.10 3.21 -38.47
C GLU A 3 0.16 1.99 -37.55
N PRO A 4 0.46 0.81 -38.11
CA PRO A 4 0.73 -0.41 -37.34
C PRO A 4 1.79 -0.20 -36.24
N ASP A 5 2.74 0.70 -36.50
CA ASP A 5 3.81 1.08 -35.57
C ASP A 5 3.30 1.82 -34.32
N GLY A 6 2.22 2.60 -34.45
CA GLY A 6 1.62 3.33 -33.34
C GLY A 6 0.94 2.39 -32.34
N VAL A 7 0.22 1.39 -32.84
CA VAL A 7 -0.45 0.39 -32.00
C VAL A 7 0.57 -0.49 -31.28
N GLU A 8 1.62 -0.92 -31.96
CA GLU A 8 2.68 -1.72 -31.33
C GLU A 8 3.43 -0.93 -30.25
N ARG A 9 3.74 0.35 -30.50
CA ARG A 9 4.35 1.23 -29.49
C ARG A 9 3.48 1.42 -28.26
N ASP A 10 2.17 1.61 -28.45
CA ASP A 10 1.21 1.71 -27.36
C ASP A 10 1.09 0.39 -26.59
N TYR A 11 1.18 -0.75 -27.28
CA TYR A 11 1.16 -2.06 -26.65
C TYR A 11 2.42 -2.32 -25.81
N GLN A 12 3.61 -1.96 -26.31
CA GLN A 12 4.83 -2.04 -25.51
C GLN A 12 4.76 -1.14 -24.28
N THR A 13 4.21 0.07 -24.44
CA THR A 13 3.97 0.98 -23.31
C THR A 13 3.02 0.34 -22.31
N TYR A 14 1.90 -0.22 -22.76
CA TYR A 14 0.93 -0.92 -21.91
C TYR A 14 1.59 -2.05 -21.11
N LYS A 15 2.44 -2.88 -21.74
CA LYS A 15 3.19 -3.94 -21.07
C LYS A 15 4.14 -3.39 -19.99
N SER A 16 4.89 -2.34 -20.29
CA SER A 16 5.79 -1.72 -19.31
C SER A 16 5.02 -1.13 -18.13
N LEU A 17 3.88 -0.45 -18.37
CA LEU A 17 3.02 0.07 -17.29
C LEU A 17 2.45 -1.08 -16.44
N LEU A 18 2.04 -2.18 -17.06
CA LEU A 18 1.51 -3.36 -16.36
C LEU A 18 2.58 -4.02 -15.49
N GLU A 19 3.81 -4.10 -15.98
CA GLU A 19 4.96 -4.61 -15.22
C GLU A 19 5.29 -3.70 -14.02
N LEU A 20 5.29 -2.38 -14.22
CA LEU A 20 5.53 -1.43 -13.13
C LEU A 20 4.42 -1.53 -12.08
N TRP A 21 3.16 -1.60 -12.50
CA TRP A 21 2.03 -1.78 -11.61
C TRP A 21 2.10 -3.11 -10.82
N SER A 22 2.50 -4.21 -11.47
CA SER A 22 2.59 -5.52 -10.81
C SER A 22 3.71 -5.56 -9.77
N LYS A 23 4.85 -4.91 -10.03
CA LYS A 23 5.98 -4.79 -9.11
C LYS A 23 5.67 -3.98 -7.84
N GLU A 24 4.70 -3.06 -7.88
CA GLU A 24 4.33 -2.28 -6.68
C GLU A 24 3.57 -3.10 -5.62
N ASN A 25 2.91 -4.19 -6.01
CA ASN A 25 2.18 -5.05 -5.06
C ASN A 25 3.08 -5.70 -3.99
N PRO A 26 4.17 -6.42 -4.35
CA PRO A 26 5.09 -6.97 -3.35
C PRO A 26 5.78 -5.89 -2.52
N ILE A 27 6.11 -4.72 -3.12
CA ILE A 27 6.72 -3.60 -2.40
C ILE A 27 5.84 -3.12 -1.25
N LYS A 28 4.51 -2.96 -1.47
CA LYS A 28 3.57 -2.60 -0.40
C LYS A 28 3.52 -3.63 0.72
N THR A 29 3.50 -4.91 0.36
CA THR A 29 3.49 -6.01 1.33
C THR A 29 4.75 -5.97 2.19
N THR A 30 5.93 -5.81 1.59
CA THR A 30 7.19 -5.70 2.32
C THR A 30 7.18 -4.50 3.26
N LYS A 31 6.71 -3.32 2.82
CA LYS A 31 6.61 -2.13 3.68
C LYS A 31 5.71 -2.36 4.90
N LEU A 32 4.57 -3.05 4.72
CA LEU A 32 3.69 -3.43 5.83
C LEU A 32 4.35 -4.44 6.77
N GLN A 33 5.03 -5.46 6.26
CA GLN A 33 5.73 -6.45 7.08
C GLN A 33 6.84 -5.79 7.91
N VAL A 34 7.61 -4.88 7.31
CA VAL A 34 8.63 -4.11 8.02
C VAL A 34 8.01 -3.24 9.09
N LEU A 35 6.90 -2.54 8.80
CA LEU A 35 6.16 -1.77 9.80
C LEU A 35 5.73 -2.63 11.00
N LEU A 36 5.16 -3.80 10.75
CA LEU A 36 4.73 -4.72 11.80
C LEU A 36 5.92 -5.24 12.60
N ALA A 37 7.02 -5.61 11.93
CA ALA A 37 8.23 -6.09 12.58
C ALA A 37 8.85 -5.02 13.50
N VAL A 38 8.98 -3.79 13.00
CA VAL A 38 9.51 -2.66 13.78
C VAL A 38 8.63 -2.39 15.00
N ASN A 39 7.30 -2.35 14.84
CA ASN A 39 6.39 -2.15 15.96
C ASN A 39 6.45 -3.30 16.99
N ALA A 40 6.52 -4.55 16.54
CA ALA A 40 6.68 -5.70 17.43
C ALA A 40 7.98 -5.65 18.24
N LEU A 41 9.09 -5.24 17.62
CA LEU A 41 10.38 -5.05 18.29
C LEU A 41 10.33 -3.94 19.33
N LEU A 42 9.73 -2.80 19.00
CA LEU A 42 9.57 -1.67 19.92
C LEU A 42 8.71 -2.05 21.14
N VAL A 43 7.57 -2.71 20.90
CA VAL A 43 6.70 -3.22 22.00
C VAL A 43 7.45 -4.21 22.88
N SER A 44 8.23 -5.11 22.29
CA SER A 44 9.04 -6.09 23.03
C SER A 44 10.11 -5.39 23.88
N ALA A 45 10.79 -4.39 23.32
CA ALA A 45 11.80 -3.60 24.05
C ALA A 45 11.18 -2.87 25.25
N VAL A 46 9.98 -2.30 25.09
CA VAL A 46 9.23 -1.66 26.18
C VAL A 46 8.89 -2.66 27.30
N ASN A 47 8.39 -3.84 26.93
CA ASN A 47 8.03 -4.87 27.91
C ASN A 47 9.24 -5.42 28.67
N VAL A 48 10.32 -5.78 27.98
CA VAL A 48 11.53 -6.35 28.61
C VAL A 48 12.25 -5.33 29.49
N SER A 49 12.13 -4.03 29.19
CA SER A 49 12.75 -2.97 29.99
C SER A 49 11.93 -2.56 31.23
N GLY A 50 10.89 -3.30 31.61
CA GLY A 50 10.06 -3.00 32.78
C GLY A 50 8.78 -2.20 32.48
N GLY A 51 8.24 -2.30 31.27
CA GLY A 51 6.93 -1.75 30.91
C GLY A 51 6.91 -0.25 30.58
N LEU A 52 5.75 0.38 30.74
CA LEU A 52 5.54 1.79 30.38
C LEU A 52 6.04 2.74 31.48
N THR A 53 7.06 3.53 31.18
CA THR A 53 7.65 4.52 32.11
C THR A 53 8.07 5.81 31.38
N ALA A 54 8.01 6.95 32.07
CA ALA A 54 8.37 8.26 31.51
C ALA A 54 9.79 8.31 30.93
N GLY A 55 10.74 7.60 31.55
CA GLY A 55 12.14 7.54 31.13
C GLY A 55 12.37 6.96 29.73
N LYS A 56 11.36 6.31 29.12
CA LYS A 56 11.44 5.69 27.79
C LYS A 56 10.73 6.48 26.70
N TRP A 57 10.44 7.77 26.93
CA TRP A 57 9.74 8.64 25.99
C TRP A 57 10.30 8.57 24.56
N TYR A 58 11.62 8.41 24.43
CA TYR A 58 12.31 8.31 23.14
C TYR A 58 11.88 7.07 22.33
N VAL A 59 11.55 5.96 22.99
CA VAL A 59 11.05 4.74 22.32
C VAL A 59 9.66 4.97 21.74
N TYR A 60 8.79 5.64 22.50
CA TYR A 60 7.43 5.95 22.06
C TYR A 60 7.44 6.96 20.92
N LEU A 61 8.26 8.01 21.04
CA LEU A 61 8.43 8.98 19.97
C LEU A 61 9.02 8.33 18.71
N ALA A 62 10.03 7.47 18.85
CA ALA A 62 10.59 6.71 17.71
C ALA A 62 9.53 5.84 17.04
N GLY A 63 8.70 5.14 17.82
CA GLY A 63 7.58 4.35 17.29
C GLY A 63 6.58 5.19 16.49
N ALA A 64 6.23 6.38 16.98
CA ALA A 64 5.37 7.30 16.25
C ALA A 64 6.02 7.80 14.95
N VAL A 65 7.27 8.25 15.02
CA VAL A 65 8.03 8.78 13.87
C VAL A 65 8.21 7.71 12.79
N PHE A 66 8.64 6.50 13.14
CA PHE A 66 8.79 5.41 12.17
C PHE A 66 7.47 5.00 11.54
N SER A 67 6.38 5.04 12.30
CA SER A 67 5.05 4.75 11.78
C SER A 67 4.58 5.82 10.79
N PHE A 68 4.86 7.11 11.05
CA PHE A 68 4.60 8.19 10.09
C PHE A 68 5.46 8.07 8.83
N ILE A 69 6.77 7.80 8.96
CA ILE A 69 7.64 7.56 7.80
C ILE A 69 7.11 6.39 6.96
N GLY A 70 6.66 5.32 7.62
CA GLY A 70 5.98 4.18 6.98
C GLY A 70 4.72 4.61 6.23
N MET A 71 3.89 5.47 6.83
CA MET A 71 2.67 6.01 6.21
C MET A 71 2.97 6.74 4.90
N PHE A 72 3.91 7.68 4.91
CA PHE A 72 4.29 8.44 3.72
C PHE A 72 4.94 7.53 2.65
N SER A 73 5.77 6.58 3.07
CA SER A 73 6.40 5.61 2.18
C SER A 73 5.38 4.71 1.47
N ILE A 74 4.38 4.20 2.19
CA ILE A 74 3.29 3.39 1.62
C ILE A 74 2.36 4.26 0.76
N GLY A 75 2.08 5.50 1.19
CA GLY A 75 1.29 6.46 0.44
C GLY A 75 1.87 6.77 -0.93
N ARG A 76 3.19 7.01 -1.01
CA ARG A 76 3.88 7.25 -2.28
C ARG A 76 3.75 6.07 -3.25
N THR A 77 3.94 4.84 -2.77
CA THR A 77 3.75 3.63 -3.59
C THR A 77 2.30 3.49 -4.04
N SER A 78 1.34 3.77 -3.16
CA SER A 78 -0.09 3.69 -3.48
C SER A 78 -0.48 4.74 -4.54
N LEU A 79 0.10 5.94 -4.47
CA LEU A 79 -0.06 6.99 -5.47
C LEU A 79 0.49 6.56 -6.83
N PHE A 80 1.71 6.02 -6.88
CA PHE A 80 2.26 5.52 -8.14
C PHE A 80 1.39 4.44 -8.74
N GLN A 81 0.95 3.49 -7.93
CA GLN A 81 0.05 2.43 -8.38
C GLN A 81 -1.24 2.99 -9.01
N ASP A 82 -1.82 4.02 -8.43
CA ASP A 82 -3.01 4.69 -8.98
C ASP A 82 -2.71 5.37 -10.32
N VAL A 83 -1.60 6.10 -10.41
CA VAL A 83 -1.15 6.75 -11.65
C VAL A 83 -0.92 5.73 -12.77
N TRP A 84 -0.29 4.58 -12.47
CA TRP A 84 -0.09 3.52 -13.45
C TRP A 84 -1.44 2.93 -13.92
N GLN A 85 -2.41 2.73 -13.01
CA GLN A 85 -3.75 2.25 -13.36
C GLN A 85 -4.51 3.24 -14.26
N ILE A 86 -4.42 4.53 -13.99
CA ILE A 86 -5.04 5.58 -14.82
C ILE A 86 -4.46 5.52 -16.24
N LYS A 87 -3.14 5.48 -16.38
CA LYS A 87 -2.47 5.39 -17.69
C LYS A 87 -2.82 4.11 -18.46
N LEU A 88 -2.93 2.98 -17.76
CA LEU A 88 -3.37 1.72 -18.35
C LEU A 88 -4.81 1.80 -18.86
N ALA A 89 -5.71 2.45 -18.10
CA ALA A 89 -7.09 2.67 -18.49
C ALA A 89 -7.21 3.60 -19.71
N GLU A 90 -6.38 4.65 -19.79
CA GLU A 90 -6.32 5.54 -20.96
C GLU A 90 -5.85 4.83 -22.24
N LEU A 91 -4.84 3.97 -22.16
CA LEU A 91 -4.38 3.17 -23.30
C LEU A 91 -5.45 2.17 -23.74
N ARG A 92 -6.14 1.55 -22.78
CA ARG A 92 -7.25 0.64 -23.07
C ARG A 92 -8.42 1.37 -23.74
N ALA A 93 -8.76 2.57 -23.30
CA ALA A 93 -9.83 3.36 -23.90
C ALA A 93 -9.53 3.74 -25.36
N ARG A 94 -8.25 3.98 -25.68
CA ARG A 94 -7.78 4.25 -27.05
C ARG A 94 -7.83 3.03 -27.97
N HIS A 95 -7.57 1.84 -27.43
CA HIS A 95 -7.52 0.58 -28.18
C HIS A 95 -8.61 -0.40 -27.72
N ARG A 96 -9.86 0.07 -27.65
CA ARG A 96 -10.98 -0.70 -27.08
C ARG A 96 -11.25 -2.03 -27.81
N ASP A 97 -11.03 -2.06 -29.12
CA ASP A 97 -11.30 -3.22 -29.97
C ASP A 97 -10.11 -4.19 -30.05
N ASP A 98 -8.95 -3.83 -29.46
CA ASP A 98 -7.77 -4.70 -29.44
C ASP A 98 -7.72 -5.52 -28.14
N PRO A 99 -7.90 -6.85 -28.21
CA PRO A 99 -7.92 -7.72 -27.03
C PRO A 99 -6.59 -7.71 -26.25
N ARG A 100 -5.48 -7.28 -26.87
CA ARG A 100 -4.16 -7.19 -26.21
C ARG A 100 -4.15 -6.18 -25.05
N PHE A 101 -5.04 -5.18 -25.07
CA PHE A 101 -5.17 -4.16 -24.02
C PHE A 101 -6.22 -4.53 -22.95
N SER A 102 -6.80 -5.73 -23.01
CA SER A 102 -7.90 -6.17 -22.12
C SER A 102 -7.46 -7.15 -21.02
N ILE A 103 -6.15 -7.31 -20.80
CA ILE A 103 -5.59 -8.27 -19.81
C ILE A 103 -6.07 -7.97 -18.36
N LEU A 104 -6.38 -6.71 -18.05
CA LEU A 104 -6.82 -6.27 -16.72
C LEU A 104 -8.33 -6.34 -16.51
N GLU A 105 -9.10 -7.11 -17.29
CA GLU A 105 -10.54 -7.33 -17.08
C GLU A 105 -10.86 -7.98 -15.73
N THR A 106 -10.84 -7.14 -14.70
CA THR A 106 -10.93 -7.52 -13.29
C THR A 106 -12.35 -7.44 -12.79
N GLU A 107 -13.22 -6.59 -13.35
CA GLU A 107 -14.61 -6.45 -12.88
C GLU A 107 -15.44 -7.73 -13.09
N ASP A 108 -15.48 -8.29 -14.31
CA ASP A 108 -16.23 -9.52 -14.59
C ASP A 108 -15.58 -10.77 -13.96
N ALA A 109 -14.26 -10.77 -13.80
CA ALA A 109 -13.56 -11.81 -13.05
C ALA A 109 -13.85 -11.71 -11.54
N ARG A 110 -13.93 -10.50 -10.98
CA ARG A 110 -14.23 -10.23 -9.56
C ARG A 110 -15.67 -10.57 -9.22
N ARG A 111 -16.63 -10.36 -10.12
CA ARG A 111 -18.02 -10.83 -9.98
C ARG A 111 -18.11 -12.35 -9.88
N ARG A 112 -17.23 -13.08 -10.57
CA ARG A 112 -17.13 -14.55 -10.54
C ARG A 112 -16.35 -15.10 -9.34
N ALA A 113 -15.69 -14.25 -8.54
CA ALA A 113 -14.92 -14.69 -7.39
C ALA A 113 -15.81 -15.24 -6.24
N ARG A 114 -15.23 -16.09 -5.38
CA ARG A 114 -15.94 -16.66 -4.22
C ARG A 114 -16.47 -15.55 -3.29
N PRO A 115 -17.67 -15.69 -2.69
CA PRO A 115 -18.27 -14.64 -1.86
C PRO A 115 -17.35 -14.14 -0.74
N MET A 116 -16.65 -15.06 -0.06
CA MET A 116 -15.71 -14.72 1.01
C MET A 116 -14.56 -13.83 0.51
N LEU A 117 -13.98 -14.13 -0.65
CA LEU A 117 -12.92 -13.33 -1.28
C LEU A 117 -13.44 -11.98 -1.76
N ARG A 118 -14.71 -11.90 -2.17
CA ARG A 118 -15.35 -10.61 -2.48
C ARG A 118 -15.50 -9.76 -1.23
N THR A 119 -15.92 -10.32 -0.10
CA THR A 119 -16.09 -9.56 1.15
C THR A 119 -14.76 -9.04 1.69
N PHE A 120 -13.76 -9.91 1.86
CA PHE A 120 -12.45 -9.48 2.38
C PHE A 120 -11.64 -8.67 1.36
N GLY A 121 -11.77 -9.01 0.06
CA GLY A 121 -11.12 -8.29 -1.04
C GLY A 121 -11.87 -7.03 -1.50
N ALA A 122 -13.04 -6.71 -0.95
CA ALA A 122 -13.76 -5.46 -1.23
C ALA A 122 -13.17 -4.28 -0.46
N VAL A 123 -12.47 -4.54 0.65
CA VAL A 123 -11.76 -3.49 1.38
C VAL A 123 -10.71 -2.90 0.45
N SER A 124 -10.90 -1.64 0.06
CA SER A 124 -9.94 -0.95 -0.81
C SER A 124 -8.58 -0.98 -0.14
N SER A 125 -7.58 -1.41 -0.90
CA SER A 125 -6.24 -1.62 -0.37
C SER A 125 -5.66 -0.37 0.26
N ARG A 126 -6.05 0.81 -0.23
CA ARG A 126 -5.67 2.13 0.29
C ARG A 126 -6.07 2.29 1.77
N TRP A 127 -7.22 1.77 2.17
CA TRP A 127 -7.72 1.92 3.54
C TRP A 127 -6.83 1.21 4.54
N TYR A 128 -6.59 -0.10 4.40
CA TYR A 128 -5.75 -0.80 5.37
C TYR A 128 -4.27 -0.38 5.27
N LEU A 129 -3.78 -0.06 4.07
CA LEU A 129 -2.38 0.34 3.83
C LEU A 129 -2.01 1.68 4.48
N LEU A 130 -2.90 2.67 4.45
CA LEU A 130 -2.65 3.99 5.03
C LEU A 130 -3.09 4.08 6.49
N PHE A 131 -4.15 3.37 6.85
CA PHE A 131 -4.68 3.39 8.20
C PHE A 131 -3.79 2.65 9.20
N SER A 132 -3.17 1.53 8.81
CA SER A 132 -2.34 0.76 9.77
C SER A 132 -1.15 1.56 10.30
N PRO A 133 -0.32 2.22 9.46
CA PRO A 133 0.75 3.10 9.93
C PRO A 133 0.22 4.25 10.81
N LEU A 134 -0.90 4.87 10.44
CA LEU A 134 -1.50 5.96 11.21
C LEU A 134 -1.95 5.46 12.60
N ALA A 135 -2.62 4.31 12.66
CA ALA A 135 -3.08 3.72 13.90
C ALA A 135 -1.91 3.42 14.85
N PHE A 136 -0.81 2.85 14.33
CA PHE A 136 0.40 2.65 15.12
C PHE A 136 1.01 3.97 15.61
N ALA A 137 1.07 4.99 14.75
CA ALA A 137 1.58 6.30 15.13
C ALA A 137 0.77 6.93 16.27
N LEU A 138 -0.57 6.91 16.16
CA LEU A 138 -1.47 7.41 17.18
C LEU A 138 -1.38 6.61 18.48
N ALA A 139 -1.24 5.28 18.41
CA ALA A 139 -1.05 4.43 19.58
C ALA A 139 0.23 4.81 20.34
N TRP A 140 1.35 4.99 19.63
CA TRP A 140 2.61 5.42 20.24
C TRP A 140 2.54 6.82 20.86
N LEU A 141 1.88 7.77 20.19
CA LEU A 141 1.65 9.10 20.75
C LEU A 141 0.77 9.04 22.00
N GLY A 142 -0.28 8.22 21.99
CA GLY A 142 -1.13 8.00 23.17
C GLY A 142 -0.34 7.41 24.34
N ILE A 143 0.52 6.42 24.07
CA ILE A 143 1.43 5.86 25.08
C ILE A 143 2.38 6.93 25.62
N LEU A 144 2.96 7.75 24.75
CA LEU A 144 3.86 8.84 25.14
C LEU A 144 3.15 9.83 26.09
N VAL A 145 1.96 10.28 25.73
CA VAL A 145 1.17 11.21 26.56
C VAL A 145 0.85 10.59 27.92
N VAL A 146 0.40 9.34 27.95
CA VAL A 146 0.08 8.63 29.20
C VAL A 146 1.33 8.42 30.06
N ALA A 147 2.47 8.11 29.45
CA ALA A 147 3.72 7.87 30.17
C ALA A 147 4.31 9.17 30.74
N LEU A 148 4.08 10.32 30.12
CA LEU A 148 4.53 11.63 30.61
C LEU A 148 3.58 12.25 31.64
N ALA A 149 2.30 11.85 31.63
CA ALA A 149 1.30 12.31 32.59
C ALA A 149 1.28 11.51 33.90
N ARG A 150 2.04 10.41 33.97
CA ARG A 150 2.23 9.57 35.16
C ARG A 150 3.60 9.84 35.79
#